data_AF-A0A100WAD1-F1
#
_entry.id   AF-A0A100WAD1-F1
#
_cell.length_a   1.000
_cell.length_b   1.000
_cell.length_c   1.000
_cell.angle_alpha   90.00
_cell.angle_beta   90.00
_cell.angle_gamma   90.00
#
_symmetry.space_group_name_H-M   'P 1'
#
loop_
_entity.id
_entity.type
_entity.pdbx_description
1 polymer ?
#
loop_
_entity_poly.entity_id
_entity_poly.type
_entity_poly.pdbx_seq_one_letter_code
_entity_poly.pdbx_strand_id
1 'polypeptide(L)'
;MTLKYGPASFVAALANILLVNLCIWLFVLGMFGGYQYYLPLLTLDLVISYVLTLRRGTYAQVGRGMLIGWLSAPLSLVIFIGVFSIGKAIGI
;
A
#
# COMPACT_ATOMS: atom_id res chain seq x y z
N MET A 1 5.71 19.79 22.11
CA MET A 1 4.72 18.93 21.44
C MET A 1 5.18 18.67 20.01
N THR A 2 5.93 17.61 19.76
CA THR A 2 6.31 17.22 18.38
C THR A 2 5.09 16.57 17.74
N LEU A 3 4.43 17.23 16.78
CA LEU A 3 3.34 16.63 16.01
C LEU A 3 3.83 15.26 15.49
N LYS A 4 3.29 14.17 16.04
CA LYS A 4 3.70 12.79 15.68
C LYS A 4 3.18 12.36 14.31
N TYR A 5 2.17 13.08 13.81
CA TYR A 5 1.53 12.93 12.51
C TYR A 5 1.36 14.33 11.92
N GLY A 6 1.77 14.52 10.67
CA GLY A 6 1.74 15.82 9.99
C GLY A 6 1.29 15.66 8.54
N PRO A 7 1.13 16.77 7.80
CA PRO A 7 0.73 16.73 6.40
C PRO A 7 1.66 15.85 5.54
N ALA A 8 2.96 15.80 5.88
CA ALA A 8 3.93 14.93 5.21
C ALA A 8 3.61 13.43 5.35
N SER A 9 3.14 12.96 6.51
CA SER A 9 2.70 11.56 6.67
C SER A 9 1.46 11.25 5.84
N PHE A 10 0.57 12.23 5.65
CA PHE A 10 -0.65 12.03 4.87
C PHE A 10 -0.35 11.93 3.37
N VAL A 11 0.48 12.83 2.84
CA VAL A 11 0.92 12.79 1.44
C VAL A 11 1.71 11.50 1.16
N ALA A 12 2.59 11.10 2.09
CA ALA A 12 3.33 9.85 1.98
C ALA A 12 2.40 8.62 1.97
N ALA A 13 1.37 8.61 2.83
CA ALA A 13 0.36 7.55 2.83
C ALA A 13 -0.38 7.51 1.49
N LEU A 14 -0.89 8.63 0.99
CA LEU A 14 -1.60 8.69 -0.29
C LEU A 14 -0.75 8.21 -1.47
N ALA A 15 0.50 8.67 -1.56
CA ALA A 15 1.42 8.26 -2.62
C ALA A 15 1.71 6.76 -2.56
N ASN A 16 1.91 6.22 -1.35
CA ASN A 16 2.18 4.80 -1.14
C ASN A 16 0.94 3.94 -1.46
N ILE A 17 -0.26 4.36 -1.02
CA ILE A 17 -1.53 3.73 -1.38
C ILE A 17 -1.66 3.63 -2.89
N LEU A 18 -1.40 4.73 -3.61
CA LEU A 18 -1.55 4.79 -5.05
C LEU A 18 -0.56 3.84 -5.75
N LEU A 19 0.72 3.83 -5.33
CA LEU A 19 1.74 2.93 -5.88
C LEU A 19 1.42 1.45 -5.61
N VAL A 20 1.14 1.12 -4.36
CA VAL A 20 0.91 -0.26 -3.91
C VAL A 20 -0.36 -0.82 -4.54
N ASN A 21 -1.44 -0.04 -4.58
CA ASN A 21 -2.71 -0.47 -5.17
C ASN A 21 -2.57 -0.58 -6.70
N LEU A 22 -1.84 0.32 -7.35
CA LEU A 22 -1.55 0.21 -8.79
C LEU A 22 -0.71 -1.05 -9.08
N CYS A 23 0.31 -1.36 -8.27
CA CYS A 23 1.08 -2.60 -8.41
C CYS A 23 0.22 -3.85 -8.18
N ILE A 24 -0.66 -3.85 -7.16
CA ILE A 24 -1.55 -4.99 -6.87
C ILE A 24 -2.52 -5.22 -8.03
N TRP A 25 -3.09 -4.16 -8.59
CA TRP A 25 -4.04 -4.27 -9.69
C TRP A 25 -3.37 -4.64 -11.00
N LEU A 26 -2.15 -4.13 -11.27
CA LEU A 26 -1.34 -4.62 -12.38
C LEU A 26 -1.00 -6.10 -12.24
N PHE A 27 -0.75 -6.58 -11.01
CA PHE A 27 -0.52 -8.00 -10.74
C PHE A 27 -1.80 -8.84 -10.95
N VAL A 28 -2.95 -8.37 -10.47
CA VAL A 28 -4.24 -9.08 -10.56
C VAL A 28 -4.81 -9.08 -11.99
N LEU A 29 -4.75 -7.94 -12.71
CA LEU A 29 -5.26 -7.81 -14.07
C LEU A 29 -4.26 -8.30 -15.13
N GLY A 30 -2.96 -8.07 -14.91
CA GLY A 30 -1.88 -8.48 -15.79
C GLY A 30 -1.33 -9.85 -15.42
N MET A 31 -2.11 -10.90 -15.73
CA MET A 31 -1.66 -12.29 -15.94
C MET A 31 -0.27 -12.65 -15.37
N PHE A 32 -0.20 -13.13 -14.11
CA PHE A 32 0.83 -13.95 -13.40
C PHE A 32 2.35 -13.90 -13.72
N GLY A 33 2.82 -13.41 -14.87
CA GLY A 33 4.21 -13.43 -15.32
C GLY A 33 5.11 -12.39 -14.67
N GLY A 34 4.55 -11.41 -13.94
CA GLY A 34 5.32 -10.34 -13.30
C GLY A 34 5.60 -10.53 -11.80
N TYR A 35 5.14 -11.62 -11.17
CA TYR A 35 5.24 -11.81 -9.71
C TYR A 35 6.66 -11.60 -9.17
N GLN A 36 7.65 -12.06 -9.93
CA GLN A 36 9.07 -11.98 -9.61
C GLN A 36 9.58 -10.53 -9.50
N TYR A 37 8.91 -9.57 -10.14
CA TYR A 37 9.27 -8.16 -10.11
C TYR A 37 8.45 -7.38 -9.07
N TYR A 38 7.15 -7.68 -8.94
CA TYR A 38 6.28 -6.97 -8.00
C TYR A 38 6.58 -7.33 -6.54
N LEU A 39 6.86 -8.60 -6.24
CA LEU A 39 7.16 -9.04 -4.88
C LEU A 39 8.40 -8.35 -4.28
N PRO A 40 9.56 -8.30 -4.98
CA PRO A 40 10.72 -7.58 -4.45
C PRO A 40 10.51 -6.07 -4.45
N LEU A 41 9.76 -5.50 -5.41
CA LEU A 41 9.45 -4.07 -5.42
C LEU A 41 8.64 -3.67 -4.17
N LEU A 42 7.62 -4.44 -3.85
CA LEU A 42 6.83 -4.30 -2.62
C LEU A 42 7.71 -4.49 -1.38
N THR A 43 8.53 -5.54 -1.35
CA THR A 43 9.44 -5.78 -0.21
C THR A 43 10.41 -4.61 -0.01
N LEU A 44 10.96 -4.05 -1.08
CA LEU A 44 11.82 -2.86 -1.03
C LEU A 44 11.07 -1.64 -0.50
N ASP A 45 9.85 -1.39 -0.97
CA ASP A 45 9.03 -0.27 -0.50
C ASP A 45 8.73 -0.38 1.01
N LEU A 46 8.46 -1.59 1.51
CA LEU A 46 8.28 -1.85 2.94
C LEU A 46 9.58 -1.62 3.74
N VAL A 47 10.72 -2.09 3.23
CA VAL A 47 12.02 -1.86 3.85
C VAL A 47 12.36 -0.36 3.89
N ILE A 48 12.13 0.37 2.80
CA ILE A 48 12.34 1.81 2.71
C ILE A 48 11.45 2.53 3.74
N SER A 49 10.17 2.16 3.81
CA SER A 49 9.21 2.70 4.79
C SER A 49 9.68 2.49 6.22
N TYR A 50 10.12 1.27 6.55
CA TYR A 50 10.64 0.93 7.87
C TYR A 50 11.90 1.73 8.22
N VAL A 51 12.86 1.81 7.29
CA VAL A 51 14.10 2.58 7.45
C VAL A 51 13.82 4.07 7.65
N LEU A 52 12.85 4.64 6.92
CA LEU A 52 12.44 6.03 7.10
C LEU A 52 11.86 6.27 8.49
N THR A 53 11.16 5.28 9.05
CA THR A 53 10.56 5.34 10.39
C THR A 53 11.63 5.41 11.50
N LEU A 54 12.83 4.87 11.25
CA LEU A 54 13.97 4.92 12.17
C LEU A 54 14.67 6.29 12.20
N ARG A 55 14.39 7.17 11.24
CA ARG A 55 14.94 8.54 11.22
C ARG A 55 14.16 9.44 12.19
N ARG A 56 14.63 10.69 12.39
CA ARG A 56 13.98 11.70 13.22
C ARG A 56 13.36 12.80 12.35
N GLY A 57 12.30 13.44 12.85
CA GLY A 57 11.62 14.56 12.19
C GLY A 57 10.68 14.12 11.06
N THR A 58 10.66 14.88 9.97
CA THR A 58 9.75 14.69 8.84
C THR A 58 9.89 13.32 8.17
N TYR A 59 11.11 12.77 8.11
CA TYR A 59 11.36 11.43 7.54
C TYR A 59 10.67 10.31 8.32
N ALA A 60 10.59 10.43 9.65
CA ALA A 60 9.87 9.47 10.50
C ALA A 60 8.35 9.52 10.27
N GLN A 61 7.82 10.72 10.01
CA GLN A 61 6.40 10.89 9.66
C GLN A 61 6.09 10.26 8.31
N VAL A 62 6.95 10.47 7.30
CA VAL A 62 6.79 9.86 5.98
C VAL A 62 6.80 8.33 6.08
N GLY A 63 7.75 7.74 6.82
CA GLY A 63 7.80 6.29 7.02
C GLY A 63 6.54 5.70 7.67
N ARG A 64 5.98 6.39 8.68
CA ARG A 64 4.69 6.01 9.27
C ARG A 64 3.53 6.13 8.28
N GLY A 65 3.54 7.16 7.46
CA GLY A 65 2.55 7.35 6.39
C GLY A 65 2.57 6.21 5.38
N MET A 66 3.76 5.84 4.90
CA MET A 66 3.93 4.72 3.97
C MET A 66 3.48 3.38 4.58
N LEU A 67 3.78 3.12 5.86
CA LEU A 67 3.28 1.92 6.56
C LEU A 67 1.75 1.86 6.66
N ILE A 68 1.08 3.00 6.84
CA ILE A 68 -0.38 3.07 6.79
C ILE A 68 -0.87 2.80 5.36
N GLY A 69 -0.15 3.32 4.36
CA GLY A 69 -0.49 3.07 2.97
C GLY A 69 -0.42 1.59 2.59
N TRP A 70 0.50 0.84 3.18
CA TRP A 70 0.58 -0.62 3.04
C TRP A 70 -0.67 -1.38 3.48
N LEU A 71 -1.45 -0.84 4.44
CA LEU A 71 -2.73 -1.46 4.84
C LEU A 71 -3.79 -1.36 3.73
N SER A 72 -3.67 -0.44 2.76
CA SER A 72 -4.64 -0.35 1.68
C SER A 72 -4.56 -1.54 0.72
N ALA A 73 -3.39 -2.16 0.56
CA ALA A 73 -3.20 -3.31 -0.32
C ALA A 73 -4.09 -4.51 0.08
N PRO A 74 -3.98 -5.06 1.31
CA PRO A 74 -4.83 -6.16 1.74
C PRO A 74 -6.30 -5.72 1.82
N LEU A 75 -6.57 -4.47 2.22
CA LEU A 75 -7.95 -3.97 2.30
C LEU A 75 -8.63 -3.92 0.93
N SER A 76 -7.91 -3.47 -0.11
CA SER A 76 -8.37 -3.47 -1.51
C SER A 76 -8.75 -4.88 -1.97
N LEU A 77 -7.92 -5.88 -1.65
CA LEU A 77 -8.20 -7.29 -1.96
C LEU A 77 -9.43 -7.82 -1.21
N VAL A 78 -9.58 -7.51 0.09
CA VAL A 78 -10.75 -7.92 0.87
C VAL A 78 -12.04 -7.34 0.28
N ILE A 79 -12.03 -6.05 -0.07
CA ILE A 79 -13.17 -5.38 -0.70
C ILE A 79 -13.48 -6.04 -2.05
N PHE A 80 -12.47 -6.30 -2.88
CA PHE A 80 -12.67 -6.94 -4.18
C PHE A 80 -13.27 -8.34 -4.07
N ILE A 81 -12.72 -9.18 -3.19
CA ILE A 81 -13.23 -10.55 -2.95
C ILE A 81 -14.68 -10.51 -2.43
N GLY A 82 -14.98 -9.59 -1.51
CA GLY A 82 -16.33 -9.40 -0.98
C GLY A 82 -17.33 -9.00 -2.07
N VAL A 83 -17.01 -7.96 -2.83
CA VAL A 83 -17.85 -7.47 -3.94
C VAL A 83 -18.04 -8.54 -5.01
N PHE A 84 -16.98 -9.27 -5.36
CA PHE A 84 -17.05 -10.35 -6.36
C PHE A 84 -17.92 -11.52 -5.88
N SER A 85 -17.83 -11.90 -4.60
CA SER A 85 -18.65 -12.95 -4.01
C SER A 85 -20.13 -12.57 -3.98
N ILE A 86 -20.44 -11.31 -3.67
CA ILE A 86 -21.81 -10.78 -3.70
C ILE A 86 -22.32 -10.72 -5.14
N GLY A 87 -21.52 -10.27 -6.10
CA GLY A 87 -21.87 -10.27 -7.52
C GLY A 87 -22.23 -11.67 -8.04
N LYS A 88 -21.38 -12.65 -7.74
CA LYS A 88 -21.64 -14.07 -8.04
C LYS A 88 -22.92 -14.61 -7.41
N ALA A 89 -23.24 -14.19 -6.18
CA ALA A 89 -24.46 -14.58 -5.49
C ALA A 89 -25.73 -13.97 -6.12
N ILE A 90 -25.60 -12.78 -6.73
CA ILE A 90 -26.69 -12.06 -7.41
C ILE A 90 -26.78 -12.45 -8.90
N GLY A 91 -25.80 -13.21 -9.43
CA GLY A 91 -25.80 -13.71 -10.80
C GLY A 91 -25.20 -12.74 -11.83
N ILE A 92 -24.38 -11.79 -11.37
CA ILE A 92 -23.55 -10.88 -12.19
C ILE A 92 -22.12 -11.41 -12.30
#